data_AF-B6B5K7-F1
#
_entry.id   AF-B6B5K7-F1
#
_cell.length_a   1.000
_cell.length_b   1.000
_cell.length_c   1.000
_cell.angle_alpha   90.00
_cell.angle_beta   90.00
_cell.angle_gamma   90.00
#
_symmetry.space_group_name_H-M   'P 1'
#
loop_
_entity.id
_entity.type
_entity.pdbx_description
1 polymer ?
#
loop_
_entity_poly.entity_id
_entity_poly.type
_entity_poly.pdbx_seq_one_letter_code
_entity_poly.pdbx_strand_id
1 'polypeptide(L)'
;MGLLNCGYVALFLTFAGAASAADSSFRCNLEPISGDAWVPSKIAIDFFDDFNTAQITDAAFGVSVPAKVVKRSGSSYVLSWSLPGLAVLMESGEAEPRFRAVLNMSNLKMSIQSIRLEEGTTLPRGSGSCERVDSLSLLAQYQVYLQ
;
A
#
# COMPACT_ATOMS: atom_id res chain seq x y z
N MET A 1 32.56 -61.10 -8.32
CA MET A 1 32.96 -59.90 -9.10
C MET A 1 31.98 -59.79 -10.27
N GLY A 2 31.23 -58.73 -10.53
CA GLY A 2 31.10 -57.43 -9.89
C GLY A 2 29.68 -56.90 -10.11
N LEU A 3 29.26 -56.01 -9.21
CA LEU A 3 28.01 -55.28 -9.23
C LEU A 3 28.03 -54.24 -10.35
N LEU A 4 27.04 -54.24 -11.25
CA LEU A 4 26.77 -53.12 -12.13
C LEU A 4 25.49 -52.43 -11.66
N ASN A 5 25.75 -51.39 -10.87
CA ASN A 5 24.83 -50.51 -10.20
C ASN A 5 24.16 -49.60 -11.24
N CYS A 6 22.94 -49.92 -11.67
CA CYS A 6 22.12 -49.03 -12.50
C CYS A 6 21.62 -47.86 -11.64
N GLY A 7 22.40 -46.78 -11.61
CA GLY A 7 22.03 -45.52 -10.98
C GLY A 7 20.85 -44.88 -11.70
N TYR A 8 19.68 -44.89 -11.06
CA TYR A 8 18.59 -44.00 -11.41
C TYR A 8 18.88 -42.62 -10.79
N VAL A 9 19.32 -41.68 -11.63
CA VAL A 9 19.39 -40.26 -11.25
C VAL A 9 17.96 -39.72 -11.25
N ALA A 10 17.32 -39.69 -10.07
CA ALA A 10 16.07 -38.99 -9.87
C ALA A 10 16.35 -37.48 -9.91
N LEU A 11 16.07 -36.85 -11.05
CA LEU A 11 16.10 -35.40 -11.22
C LEU A 11 14.93 -34.81 -10.43
N PHE A 12 15.17 -34.44 -9.16
CA PHE A 12 14.25 -33.61 -8.40
C PHE A 12 14.25 -32.20 -9.01
N LEU A 13 13.32 -31.95 -9.93
CA LEU A 13 12.96 -30.59 -10.32
C LEU A 13 12.22 -29.95 -9.14
N THR A 14 12.98 -29.41 -8.18
CA THR A 14 12.47 -28.40 -7.27
C THR A 14 12.13 -27.18 -8.11
N PHE A 15 10.90 -27.11 -8.60
CA PHE A 15 10.29 -25.84 -8.96
C PHE A 15 10.21 -25.03 -7.66
N ALA A 16 11.30 -24.30 -7.37
CA ALA A 16 11.22 -23.13 -6.53
C ALA A 16 10.25 -22.21 -7.25
N GLY A 17 8.99 -22.24 -6.84
CA GLY A 17 8.00 -21.28 -7.25
C GLY A 17 8.51 -19.92 -6.84
N ALA A 18 9.16 -19.22 -7.77
CA ALA A 18 9.20 -17.78 -7.74
C ALA A 18 7.74 -17.35 -7.91
N ALA A 19 7.01 -17.28 -6.78
CA ALA A 19 5.83 -16.47 -6.73
C ALA A 19 6.32 -15.07 -7.06
N SER A 20 6.15 -14.65 -8.32
CA SER A 20 6.28 -13.24 -8.65
C SER A 20 5.27 -12.55 -7.74
N ALA A 21 5.76 -11.87 -6.71
CA ALA A 21 4.98 -10.86 -6.04
C ALA A 21 4.72 -9.82 -7.12
N ALA A 22 3.63 -9.98 -7.86
CA ALA A 22 3.16 -8.92 -8.73
C ALA A 22 2.97 -7.71 -7.81
N ASP A 23 3.65 -6.61 -8.12
CA ASP A 23 3.50 -5.33 -7.43
C ASP A 23 2.01 -5.12 -7.15
N SER A 24 1.63 -5.21 -5.87
CA SER A 24 0.24 -5.11 -5.51
C SER A 24 -0.08 -3.64 -5.37
N SER A 25 -0.59 -3.04 -6.44
CA SER A 25 -1.04 -1.65 -6.44
C SER A 25 -2.51 -1.55 -6.06
N PHE A 26 -2.87 -0.52 -5.29
CA PHE A 26 -4.24 -0.25 -4.87
C PHE A 26 -4.59 1.22 -5.05
N ARG A 27 -5.87 1.49 -5.38
CA ARG A 27 -6.45 2.84 -5.35
C ARG A 27 -7.60 2.83 -4.37
N CYS A 28 -7.58 3.74 -3.41
CA CYS A 28 -8.60 3.82 -2.36
C CYS A 28 -9.32 5.16 -2.42
N ASN A 29 -10.65 5.10 -2.35
CA ASN A 29 -11.52 6.24 -2.09
C ASN A 29 -11.92 6.20 -0.62
N LEU A 30 -11.75 7.31 0.09
CA LEU A 30 -11.97 7.42 1.52
C LEU A 30 -12.96 8.55 1.81
N GLU A 31 -13.83 8.31 2.78
CA GLU A 31 -14.78 9.28 3.31
C GLU A 31 -14.41 9.59 4.76
N PRO A 32 -14.48 10.87 5.17
CA PRO A 32 -14.25 11.24 6.55
C PRO A 32 -15.42 10.77 7.43
N ILE A 33 -15.07 10.24 8.59
CA ILE A 33 -15.99 9.96 9.71
C ILE A 33 -15.93 11.12 10.70
N SER A 34 -14.76 11.75 10.83
CA SER A 34 -14.54 12.92 11.67
C SER A 34 -13.31 13.70 11.20
N GLY A 35 -13.37 15.03 11.23
CA GLY A 35 -12.23 15.90 10.90
C GLY A 35 -11.96 15.97 9.40
N ASP A 36 -12.98 16.30 8.61
CA ASP A 36 -13.05 16.16 7.15
C ASP A 36 -11.85 16.69 6.37
N ALA A 37 -11.30 17.84 6.76
CA ALA A 37 -10.15 18.46 6.09
C ALA A 37 -8.83 17.65 6.24
N TRP A 38 -8.80 16.65 7.11
CA TRP A 38 -7.60 15.91 7.50
C TRP A 38 -7.58 14.45 7.05
N VAL A 39 -8.64 14.02 6.37
CA VAL A 39 -8.74 12.68 5.80
C VAL A 39 -8.56 12.82 4.29
N PRO A 40 -7.51 12.23 3.69
CA PRO A 40 -7.33 12.29 2.25
C PRO A 40 -8.48 11.55 1.58
N SER A 41 -9.08 12.14 0.55
CA SER A 41 -10.23 11.56 -0.14
C SER A 41 -9.84 10.42 -1.09
N LYS A 42 -8.62 10.47 -1.65
CA LYS A 42 -8.10 9.48 -2.58
C LYS A 42 -6.62 9.24 -2.36
N ILE A 43 -6.23 7.97 -2.25
CA ILE A 43 -4.83 7.56 -2.15
C ILE A 43 -4.53 6.39 -3.08
N ALA A 44 -3.35 6.39 -3.67
CA ALA A 44 -2.78 5.23 -4.34
C ALA A 44 -1.69 4.61 -3.45
N ILE A 45 -1.61 3.29 -3.46
CA ILE A 45 -0.69 2.49 -2.65
C ILE A 45 0.02 1.53 -3.58
N ASP A 46 1.33 1.61 -3.64
CA ASP A 46 2.18 0.69 -4.41
C ASP A 46 3.08 -0.05 -3.42
N PHE A 47 2.79 -1.32 -3.16
CA PHE A 47 3.63 -2.14 -2.28
C PHE A 47 4.91 -2.54 -3.00
N PHE A 48 6.04 -2.50 -2.29
CA PHE A 48 7.28 -3.11 -2.77
C PHE A 48 7.25 -4.63 -2.55
N ASP A 49 8.12 -5.35 -3.28
CA ASP A 49 8.21 -6.82 -3.29
C ASP A 49 8.23 -7.48 -1.91
N ASP A 50 8.84 -6.81 -0.93
CA ASP A 50 9.03 -7.34 0.42
C ASP A 50 7.84 -7.12 1.37
N PHE A 51 6.82 -6.36 0.94
CA PHE A 51 5.65 -5.98 1.73
C PHE A 51 5.98 -5.33 3.09
N ASN A 52 7.20 -4.82 3.28
CA ASN A 52 7.59 -4.06 4.48
C ASN A 52 7.53 -2.55 4.24
N THR A 53 7.47 -2.16 2.97
CA THR A 53 7.35 -0.76 2.54
C THR A 53 6.32 -0.63 1.42
N ALA A 54 5.79 0.57 1.26
CA ALA A 54 4.94 0.95 0.15
C ALA A 54 5.17 2.42 -0.22
N GLN A 55 4.89 2.80 -1.46
CA GLN A 55 4.73 4.20 -1.83
C GLN A 55 3.26 4.59 -1.68
N ILE A 56 3.00 5.70 -0.99
CA ILE A 56 1.67 6.29 -0.87
C ILE A 56 1.66 7.57 -1.68
N THR A 57 0.73 7.67 -2.62
CA THR A 57 0.48 8.90 -3.37
C THR A 57 -0.87 9.46 -2.98
N ASP A 58 -0.87 10.65 -2.38
CA ASP A 58 -2.10 11.41 -2.13
C ASP A 58 -2.47 12.19 -3.40
N ALA A 59 -3.66 11.93 -3.95
CA ALA A 59 -4.10 12.56 -5.19
C ALA A 59 -4.28 14.09 -5.05
N ALA A 60 -4.57 14.59 -3.85
CA ALA A 60 -4.75 16.02 -3.61
C ALA A 60 -3.41 16.78 -3.65
N PHE A 61 -2.34 16.16 -3.15
CA PHE A 61 -1.02 16.79 -3.06
C PHE A 61 -0.10 16.41 -4.21
N GLY A 62 -0.37 15.32 -4.93
CA GLY A 62 0.47 14.84 -6.03
C GLY A 62 1.87 14.38 -5.60
N VAL A 63 2.08 14.20 -4.29
CA VAL A 63 3.36 13.77 -3.70
C VAL A 63 3.28 12.30 -3.35
N SER A 64 4.30 11.54 -3.75
CA SER A 64 4.52 10.16 -3.33
C SER A 64 5.48 10.12 -2.16
N VAL A 65 5.06 9.49 -1.06
CA VAL A 65 5.86 9.34 0.17
C VAL A 65 6.02 7.87 0.55
N PRO A 66 7.16 7.47 1.12
CA PRO A 66 7.34 6.12 1.61
C PRO A 66 6.48 5.89 2.86
N ALA A 67 5.83 4.74 2.91
CA ALA A 67 5.11 4.22 4.05
C ALA A 67 5.80 2.99 4.61
N LYS A 68 5.87 2.92 5.94
CA LYS A 68 6.19 1.69 6.65
C LYS A 68 4.97 0.78 6.63
N VAL A 69 5.18 -0.49 6.28
CA VAL A 69 4.14 -1.51 6.28
C VAL A 69 4.42 -2.52 7.39
N VAL A 70 3.38 -2.86 8.14
CA VAL A 70 3.42 -3.93 9.15
C VAL A 70 2.23 -4.85 8.94
N LYS A 71 2.49 -6.14 8.75
CA LYS A 71 1.43 -7.14 8.65
C LYS A 71 0.72 -7.27 10.00
N ARG A 72 -0.60 -7.04 10.01
CA ARG A 72 -1.47 -7.19 11.20
C ARG A 72 -2.07 -8.59 11.30
N SER A 73 -2.45 -9.16 10.16
CA SER A 73 -3.05 -10.49 10.05
C SER A 73 -2.80 -11.08 8.65
N GLY A 74 -3.36 -12.26 8.35
CA GLY A 74 -3.20 -12.93 7.06
C GLY A 74 -3.54 -12.04 5.83
N SER A 75 -4.51 -11.13 5.96
CA SER A 75 -4.98 -10.26 4.87
C SER A 75 -5.00 -8.77 5.22
N SER A 76 -4.50 -8.36 6.39
CA SER A 76 -4.56 -6.96 6.83
C SER A 76 -3.17 -6.40 7.11
N TYR A 77 -2.95 -5.19 6.60
CA TYR A 77 -1.67 -4.49 6.66
C TYR A 77 -1.88 -3.09 7.27
N VAL A 78 -1.02 -2.73 8.22
CA VAL A 78 -0.94 -1.38 8.77
C VAL A 78 0.06 -0.60 7.93
N LEU A 79 -0.34 0.57 7.45
CA LEU A 79 0.51 1.51 6.73
C LEU A 79 0.68 2.77 7.57
N SER A 80 1.91 3.25 7.70
CA SER A 80 2.22 4.49 8.42
C SER A 80 3.14 5.38 7.59
N TRP A 81 2.76 6.64 7.38
CA TRP A 81 3.52 7.62 6.61
C TRP A 81 3.33 9.04 7.16
N SER A 82 4.19 9.95 6.71
CA SER A 82 4.07 11.39 6.97
C SER A 82 4.12 12.13 5.65
N LEU A 83 3.31 13.19 5.50
CA LEU A 83 3.52 14.12 4.39
C LEU A 83 4.60 15.13 4.76
N PRO A 84 5.47 15.54 3.80
CA PRO A 84 6.44 16.59 4.06
C PRO A 84 5.71 17.89 4.41
N GLY A 85 6.28 18.70 5.31
CA GLY A 85 5.64 19.95 5.77
C GLY A 85 5.28 20.95 4.66
N LEU A 86 5.92 20.85 3.49
CA LEU A 86 5.61 21.66 2.31
C LEU A 86 4.34 21.20 1.56
N ALA A 87 3.94 19.93 1.69
CA ALA A 87 2.72 19.42 1.06
C ALA A 87 1.46 19.91 1.77
N VAL A 88 1.58 20.35 3.04
CA VAL A 88 0.47 20.83 3.84
C VAL A 88 0.89 22.17 4.44
N LEU A 89 0.80 23.24 3.63
CA LEU A 89 0.94 24.62 4.13
C LEU A 89 -0.23 24.90 5.08
N MET A 90 -0.03 24.57 6.34
CA MET A 90 -0.88 25.01 7.43
C MET A 90 -0.43 26.40 7.87
N GLU A 91 -1.38 27.30 8.07
CA GLU A 91 -1.14 28.67 8.56
C GLU A 91 -0.36 28.73 9.90
N SER A 92 -0.25 27.62 10.63
CA SER A 92 0.40 27.54 11.94
C SER A 92 1.85 27.02 11.92
N GLY A 93 2.41 26.58 10.79
CA GLY A 93 3.80 26.10 10.72
C GLY A 93 4.11 24.83 11.53
N GLU A 94 3.09 24.10 12.00
CA GLU A 94 3.28 22.92 12.86
C GLU A 94 2.88 21.60 12.20
N ALA A 95 3.79 20.64 12.38
CA ALA A 95 3.67 19.19 12.24
C ALA A 95 3.36 18.62 10.84
N GLU A 96 4.35 17.91 10.28
CA GLU A 96 4.16 16.94 9.21
C GLU A 96 2.97 16.02 9.54
N PRO A 97 1.86 16.07 8.80
CA PRO A 97 0.71 15.26 9.14
C PRO A 97 1.07 13.80 8.98
N ARG A 98 0.89 13.06 10.07
CA ARG A 98 1.20 11.65 10.16
C ARG A 98 -0.07 10.86 10.01
N PHE A 99 -0.02 9.82 9.21
CA PHE A 99 -1.16 8.96 8.94
C PHE A 99 -0.86 7.56 9.39
N ARG A 100 -1.89 6.91 9.91
CA ARG A 100 -1.90 5.48 10.16
C ARG A 100 -3.16 4.89 9.57
N ALA A 101 -3.00 3.91 8.70
CA ALA A 101 -4.11 3.25 8.06
C ALA A 101 -4.02 1.74 8.16
N VAL A 102 -5.16 1.08 7.99
CA VAL A 102 -5.27 -0.38 7.91
C VAL A 102 -5.97 -0.72 6.61
N LEU A 103 -5.25 -1.39 5.71
CA LEU A 103 -5.80 -1.96 4.49
C LEU A 103 -6.10 -3.45 4.72
N ASN A 104 -7.33 -3.87 4.47
CA ASN A 104 -7.67 -5.27 4.40
C ASN A 104 -7.79 -5.71 2.93
N MET A 105 -6.83 -6.50 2.48
CA MET A 105 -6.73 -6.97 1.10
C MET A 105 -7.78 -8.04 0.74
N SER A 106 -8.47 -8.65 1.71
CA SER A 106 -9.50 -9.65 1.43
C SER A 106 -10.88 -9.05 1.12
N ASN A 107 -11.19 -7.90 1.71
CA ASN A 107 -12.45 -7.20 1.48
C ASN A 107 -12.27 -5.80 0.85
N LEU A 108 -11.03 -5.45 0.53
CA LEU A 108 -10.63 -4.18 -0.08
C LEU A 108 -11.17 -2.95 0.67
N LYS A 109 -11.22 -3.03 2.00
CA LYS A 109 -11.58 -1.87 2.83
C LYS A 109 -10.35 -1.27 3.48
N MET A 110 -10.39 0.04 3.64
CA MET A 110 -9.36 0.79 4.34
C MET A 110 -9.97 1.66 5.43
N SER A 111 -9.31 1.73 6.58
CA SER A 111 -9.54 2.74 7.60
C SER A 111 -8.29 3.57 7.81
N ILE A 112 -8.45 4.85 8.05
CA ILE A 112 -7.34 5.80 8.22
C ILE A 112 -7.57 6.67 9.45
N GLN A 113 -6.47 7.05 10.07
CA GLN A 113 -6.41 8.01 11.15
C GLN A 113 -5.31 9.02 10.85
N SER A 114 -5.63 10.31 11.00
CA SER A 114 -4.65 11.39 10.98
C SER A 114 -4.21 11.66 12.42
N ILE A 115 -2.90 11.63 12.66
CA ILE A 115 -2.28 11.81 13.98
C ILE A 115 -1.80 13.25 14.05
N ARG A 116 -2.40 14.04 14.94
CA ARG A 116 -2.02 15.42 15.24
C ARG A 116 -1.29 15.46 16.58
N LEU A 117 -0.34 16.39 16.74
CA LEU A 117 0.40 16.59 18.00
C LEU A 117 -0.41 17.34 19.07
N GLU A 118 -1.60 17.84 18.72
CA GLU A 118 -2.49 18.55 19.66
C GLU A 118 -3.11 17.57 20.68
N GLU A 119 -2.60 17.59 21.91
CA GLU A 119 -3.10 16.78 23.02
C GLU A 119 -4.58 17.08 23.32
N GLY A 120 -5.36 16.01 23.56
CA GLY A 120 -6.75 16.11 24.02
C GLY A 120 -7.82 16.21 22.92
N THR A 121 -7.45 16.26 21.64
CA THR A 121 -8.40 16.26 20.53
C THR A 121 -8.66 14.86 19.97
N THR A 122 -9.90 14.60 19.54
CA THR A 122 -10.21 13.35 18.84
C THR A 122 -9.50 13.34 17.50
N LEU A 123 -8.66 12.33 17.27
CA LEU A 123 -7.92 12.19 16.01
C LEU A 123 -8.88 12.05 14.82
N PRO A 124 -8.70 12.81 13.72
CA PRO A 124 -9.49 12.65 12.51
C PRO A 124 -9.43 11.23 11.98
N ARG A 125 -10.56 10.74 11.47
CA ARG A 125 -10.73 9.35 11.03
C ARG A 125 -11.53 9.31 9.76
N GLY A 126 -11.20 8.35 8.92
CA GLY A 126 -11.94 8.05 7.71
C GLY A 126 -11.93 6.56 7.40
N SER A 127 -12.76 6.19 6.43
CA SER A 127 -12.77 4.84 5.88
C SER A 127 -13.29 4.84 4.46
N GLY A 128 -13.00 3.77 3.74
CA GLY A 128 -13.60 3.59 2.43
C GLY A 128 -13.15 2.31 1.75
N SER A 129 -13.29 2.34 0.42
CA SER A 129 -13.13 1.16 -0.44
C SER A 129 -11.90 1.33 -1.33
N CYS A 130 -11.24 0.23 -1.58
CA CYS A 130 -10.07 0.14 -2.44
C CYS A 130 -10.35 -0.78 -3.63
N GLU A 131 -9.57 -0.59 -4.67
CA GLU A 131 -9.54 -1.43 -5.85
C GLU A 131 -8.10 -1.85 -6.09
N ARG A 132 -7.90 -3.10 -6.49
CA ARG A 132 -6.58 -3.57 -6.93
C ARG A 132 -6.35 -3.08 -8.35
N VAL A 133 -5.17 -2.53 -8.60
CA VAL A 133 -4.74 -2.14 -9.94
C VAL A 133 -3.85 -3.26 -10.46
N ASP A 134 -4.40 -4.07 -11.36
CA ASP A 134 -3.61 -5.10 -12.03
C ASP A 134 -2.69 -4.45 -13.08
N SER A 135 -1.41 -4.85 -13.10
CA SER A 135 -0.39 -4.31 -14.00
C SER A 135 -0.74 -4.46 -15.49
N LEU A 136 -1.50 -5.50 -15.86
CA LEU A 136 -2.02 -5.70 -17.23
C LEU A 136 -2.98 -4.58 -17.67
N SER A 137 -3.76 -4.03 -16.74
CA SER A 137 -4.70 -2.94 -16.99
C SER A 137 -3.99 -1.64 -17.38
N LEU A 138 -2.81 -1.41 -16.80
CA LEU A 138 -1.98 -0.24 -17.07
C LEU A 138 -1.34 -0.29 -18.46
N LEU A 139 -0.85 -1.47 -18.89
CA LEU A 139 -0.31 -1.66 -20.24
C LEU A 139 -1.40 -1.53 -21.32
N ALA A 140 -2.60 -2.07 -21.05
CA ALA A 140 -3.74 -1.93 -21.96
C ALA A 140 -4.17 -0.45 -22.10
N GLN A 141 -4.15 0.33 -21.02
CA GLN A 141 -4.44 1.76 -21.07
C GLN A 141 -3.38 2.55 -21.84
N TYR A 142 -2.10 2.19 -21.71
CA TYR A 142 -1.01 2.88 -22.40
C TYR A 142 -1.04 2.64 -23.92
N GLN A 143 -1.43 1.45 -24.38
CA GLN A 143 -1.59 1.16 -25.81
C GLN A 143 -2.70 1.98 -26.48
N VAL A 144 -3.78 2.31 -25.77
CA VAL A 144 -4.89 3.13 -26.30
C VAL A 144 -4.48 4.61 -26.45
N TYR A 145 -3.56 5.10 -25.62
CA TYR A 145 -3.12 6.50 -25.66
C TYR A 145 -2.11 6.79 -26.79
N LEU A 146 -1.46 5.75 -27.34
CA LEU A 146 -0.47 5.86 -28.42
C LEU A 146 -1.04 5.66 -29.83
N GLN A 147 -2.36 5.51 -29.95
CA GLN A 147 -3.09 5.46 -31.23
C GLN A 147 -3.76 6.81 -31.52
#